data_AF-A0A2M7RFL1-F1
#
_entry.id   AF-A0A2M7RFL1-F1
#
_cell.length_a   1.000
_cell.length_b   1.000
_cell.length_c   1.000
_cell.angle_alpha   90.00
_cell.angle_beta   90.00
_cell.angle_gamma   90.00
#
_symmetry.space_group_name_H-M   'P 1'
#
loop_
_entity.id
_entity.type
_entity.pdbx_description
1 polymer ?
#
loop_
_entity_poly.entity_id
_entity_poly.type
_entity_poly.pdbx_seq_one_letter_code
_entity_poly.pdbx_strand_id
1 'polypeptide(L)' 'MEKNKLKNSLKKLEEIIEWFDKQEEVDVEAGLERVKGGVALIKESKERLKELENEFEEIKEELKKETDSNNKQT' A
#
# COMPACT_ATOMS: atom_id res chain seq x y z
N MET A 1 -1.63 -4.11 -16.62
CA MET A 1 -0.65 -3.22 -15.92
C MET A 1 -1.06 -3.21 -14.46
N GLU A 2 -0.13 -3.25 -13.49
CA GLU A 2 -0.31 -2.96 -12.02
C GLU A 2 0.40 -3.88 -11.00
N LYS A 3 1.19 -4.89 -11.39
CA LYS A 3 1.79 -5.83 -10.41
C LYS A 3 2.81 -5.27 -9.40
N ASN A 4 3.05 -3.96 -9.31
CA ASN A 4 4.08 -3.41 -8.41
C ASN A 4 3.76 -2.02 -7.82
N LYS A 5 2.52 -1.51 -7.87
CA LYS A 5 2.23 -0.12 -7.48
C LYS A 5 2.57 0.17 -6.01
N LEU A 6 2.09 -0.67 -5.09
CA LEU A 6 2.39 -0.55 -3.66
C LEU A 6 3.89 -0.70 -3.36
N LYS A 7 4.55 -1.70 -3.96
CA LYS A 7 5.99 -1.91 -3.81
C LYS A 7 6.80 -0.69 -4.25
N ASN A 8 6.41 -0.06 -5.35
CA ASN A 8 7.07 1.13 -5.86
C ASN A 8 6.83 2.34 -4.94
N SER A 9 5.63 2.50 -4.37
CA SER A 9 5.34 3.57 -3.42
C SER A 9 6.16 3.41 -2.13
N LEU A 10 6.32 2.18 -1.63
CA LEU A 10 7.18 1.89 -0.48
C LEU A 10 8.65 2.21 -0.77
N LYS A 11 9.18 1.80 -1.93
CA LYS A 11 10.56 2.17 -2.33
C LYS A 11 10.78 3.68 -2.40
N LYS A 12 9.83 4.43 -2.95
CA LYS A 12 9.92 5.90 -2.99
C LYS A 12 9.89 6.52 -1.60
N LEU A 13 9.17 5.91 -0.64
CA LEU A 13 9.20 6.35 0.76
C LEU A 13 10.56 6.07 1.40
N GLU A 14 11.16 4.91 1.14
CA GLU A 14 12.53 4.58 1.57
C GLU A 14 13.55 5.59 1.01
N GLU A 15 13.45 5.93 -0.28
CA GLU A 15 14.30 6.95 -0.90
C GLU A 15 14.17 8.33 -0.25
N ILE A 16 12.96 8.70 0.20
CA ILE A 16 12.75 9.97 0.93
C ILE A 16 13.45 9.91 2.29
N ILE A 17 13.33 8.81 3.03
CA ILE A 17 13.98 8.63 4.33
C ILE A 17 15.50 8.68 4.16
N GLU A 18 16.04 7.92 3.21
CA GLU A 18 17.47 7.93 2.91
C GLU A 18 17.99 9.30 2.52
N TRP A 19 17.18 10.10 1.82
CA TRP A 19 17.57 11.47 1.48
C TRP A 19 17.75 12.33 2.74
N PHE A 20 16.84 12.23 3.71
CA PHE A 20 16.94 12.93 4.99
C PHE A 20 18.14 12.47 5.80
N ASP A 21 18.40 11.16 5.87
CA ASP A 21 19.51 10.59 6.65
C ASP A 21 20.89 10.97 6.09
N LYS A 22 20.97 11.29 4.79
CA LYS A 22 22.21 11.70 4.12
C LYS A 22 22.50 13.21 4.25
N GLN A 23 21.59 14.01 4.82
CA GLN A 23 21.82 15.45 4.98
C GLN A 23 22.66 15.73 6.24
N GLU A 24 23.79 16.41 6.08
CA GLU A 24 24.59 16.94 7.20
C GLU A 24 23.96 18.23 7.77
N GLU A 25 23.43 19.09 6.89
CA GLU A 25 22.57 20.21 7.23
C GLU A 25 21.26 20.11 6.44
N VAL A 26 20.13 20.29 7.12
CA VAL A 26 18.81 20.11 6.50
C VAL A 26 18.39 21.38 5.75
N ASP A 27 18.28 21.27 4.42
CA ASP A 27 17.49 22.21 3.61
C ASP A 27 16.00 22.02 3.91
N VAL A 28 15.43 22.98 4.64
CA VAL A 28 14.04 22.93 5.10
C VAL A 28 13.04 23.03 3.94
N GLU A 29 13.34 23.80 2.89
CA GLU A 29 12.44 23.95 1.74
C GLU A 29 12.38 22.65 0.94
N ALA A 30 13.53 22.08 0.62
CA ALA A 30 13.63 20.77 -0.03
C ALA A 30 13.01 19.66 0.84
N GLY A 31 13.23 19.70 2.16
CA GLY A 31 12.64 18.78 3.10
C GLY A 31 11.10 18.85 3.10
N LEU A 32 10.52 20.05 3.06
CA LEU A 32 9.08 20.23 3.01
C LEU A 32 8.47 19.66 1.72
N GLU A 33 9.14 19.80 0.57
CA GLU A 33 8.70 19.19 -0.69
C GLU A 33 8.70 17.66 -0.61
N ARG A 34 9.75 17.07 -0.03
CA ARG A 34 9.87 15.61 0.15
C ARG A 34 8.80 15.07 1.09
N VAL A 35 8.48 15.77 2.18
CA VAL A 35 7.38 15.42 3.08
C VAL A 35 6.04 15.43 2.36
N LYS A 36 5.76 16.46 1.54
CA LYS A 36 4.52 16.51 0.74
C LYS A 36 4.42 15.32 -0.22
N GLY A 37 5.53 14.96 -0.88
CA GLY A 37 5.61 13.78 -1.72
C GLY A 37 5.34 12.49 -0.94
N GLY A 38 5.95 12.35 0.24
CA GLY A 38 5.72 11.21 1.15
C GLY A 38 4.26 11.07 1.57
N VAL A 39 3.59 12.19 1.92
CA VAL A 39 2.17 12.19 2.25
C VAL A 39 1.31 11.66 1.09
N ALA A 40 1.60 12.07 -0.15
CA ALA A 40 0.89 11.57 -1.32
C ALA A 40 1.08 10.04 -1.50
N LEU A 41 2.32 9.56 -1.37
CA LEU A 41 2.64 8.14 -1.47
C LEU A 41 1.95 7.30 -0.38
N ILE A 42 1.86 7.81 0.84
CA ILE A 42 1.15 7.16 1.95
C ILE A 42 -0.34 7.06 1.66
N LYS A 43 -0.96 8.12 1.13
CA LYS A 43 -2.40 8.11 0.77
C LYS A 43 -2.68 7.05 -0.28
N GLU A 44 -1.91 7.05 -1.37
CA GLU A 44 -2.05 6.04 -2.43
C GLU A 44 -1.83 4.61 -1.90
N SER A 45 -0.85 4.42 -1.02
CA SER A 45 -0.56 3.11 -0.43
C SER A 45 -1.72 2.61 0.44
N LYS A 46 -2.36 3.50 1.22
CA LYS A 46 -3.53 3.18 2.05
C LYS A 46 -4.74 2.80 1.20
N GLU A 47 -4.99 3.51 0.11
CA GLU A 47 -6.06 3.19 -0.83
C GLU A 47 -5.83 1.80 -1.44
N ARG A 48 -4.61 1.51 -1.91
CA ARG A 48 -4.30 0.20 -2.47
C ARG A 48 -4.42 -0.94 -1.46
N LEU A 49 -4.03 -0.71 -0.20
CA LEU A 49 -4.20 -1.72 0.86
C LEU A 49 -5.68 -2.02 1.12
N LYS A 50 -6.53 -1.00 1.11
CA LYS A 50 -7.98 -1.18 1.26
C LYS A 50 -8.59 -1.97 0.11
N GLU A 51 -8.16 -1.72 -1.13
CA GLU A 51 -8.58 -2.52 -2.28
C GLU A 51 -8.22 -4.00 -2.10
N LEU A 52 -6.97 -4.27 -1.69
CA LEU A 52 -6.51 -5.63 -1.43
C LEU A 52 -7.30 -6.31 -0.30
N GLU A 53 -7.60 -5.59 0.77
CA GLU A 53 -8.43 -6.11 1.88
C GLU A 53 -9.83 -6.52 1.39
N ASN A 54 -10.46 -5.72 0.53
CA ASN A 54 -11.75 -6.06 -0.06
C ASN A 54 -11.66 -7.31 -0.95
N GLU A 55 -10.62 -7.42 -1.79
CA GLU A 55 -10.38 -8.62 -2.61
C GLU A 55 -10.23 -9.88 -1.73
N PHE A 56 -9.56 -9.78 -0.58
CA PHE A 56 -9.44 -10.90 0.36
C PHE A 56 -10.78 -11.30 1.00
N GLU A 57 -11.62 -10.34 1.38
CA GLU A 57 -12.94 -10.65 1.94
C GLU A 57 -13.87 -11.27 0.90
N GLU A 58 -13.82 -10.85 -0.36
CA GLU A 58 -14.56 -11.49 -1.46
C GLU A 58 -14.18 -12.96 -1.61
N ILE A 59 -12.87 -13.27 -1.67
CA ILE A 59 -12.36 -14.64 -1.76
C ILE A 59 -12.84 -15.48 -0.55
N LYS A 60 -12.82 -14.91 0.65
CA LYS A 60 -13.27 -15.60 1.86
C LYS A 60 -14.76 -15.94 1.83
N GLU A 61 -15.59 -15.05 1.31
CA GLU A 61 -17.02 -15.31 1.14
C GLU A 61 -17.31 -16.34 0.04
N GLU A 62 -16.54 -16.35 -1.05
CA GLU A 62 -16.59 -17.40 -2.07
C GLU A 62 -16.27 -18.78 -1.49
N LEU A 63 -15.16 -18.89 -0.74
CA LEU A 63 -14.75 -20.14 -0.09
C LEU A 63 -15.79 -20.66 0.92
N LYS A 64 -16.43 -19.76 1.68
CA LYS A 64 -17.54 -20.14 2.58
C LYS A 64 -18.73 -20.69 1.81
N LYS A 65 -19.17 -20.02 0.74
CA LYS A 65 -20.30 -20.46 -0.09
C LYS A 65 -20.04 -21.83 -0.73
N GLU A 66 -18.81 -22.07 -1.21
CA GLU A 66 -18.40 -23.38 -1.74
C GLU A 66 -18.48 -24.48 -0.66
N THR A 67 -18.04 -24.17 0.56
CA THR A 67 -18.09 -25.11 1.70
C THR A 67 -19.52 -25.42 2.13
N ASP A 68 -20.38 -24.40 2.22
CA ASP A 68 -21.79 -24.56 2.62
C ASP A 68 -22.63 -25.27 1.54
N SER A 69 -22.28 -25.10 0.26
CA SER A 69 -22.93 -25.79 -0.86
C SER A 69 -22.61 -27.29 -0.87
N ASN A 70 -21.37 -27.67 -0.56
CA ASN A 70 -20.95 -29.07 -0.50
C ASN A 70 -21.59 -29.85 0.67
N ASN A 71 -21.99 -29.17 1.75
CA ASN A 71 -22.56 -29.81 2.94
C ASN A 71 -24.08 -30.02 2.88
N LYS A 72 -24.77 -29.48 1.86
CA LYS A 72 -26.23 -29.63 1.66
C LYS A 72 -26.62 -30.75 0.69
N GLN A 73 -25.65 -31.50 0.16
CA GLN A 73 -25.89 -32.55 -0.85
C GLN A 73 -25.66 -33.99 -0.33
N THR A 74 -25.49 -34.16 0.99
CA THR A 74 -25.50 -35.45 1.71
C THR A 74 -26.65 -35.49 2.70
#